data_AF-A0A8B2Z0N4-F1
#
_entry.id   AF-A0A8B2Z0N4-F1
#
_cell.length_a   1.000
_cell.length_b   1.000
_cell.length_c   1.000
_cell.angle_alpha   90.00
_cell.angle_beta   90.00
_cell.angle_gamma   90.00
#
_symmetry.space_group_name_H-M   'P 1'
#
loop_
_entity.id
_entity.type
_entity.pdbx_description
1 polymer ?
#
loop_
_entity_poly.entity_id
_entity_poly.type
_entity_poly.pdbx_seq_one_letter_code
_entity_poly.pdbx_strand_id
1 'polypeptide(L)'
;MKWFKKKDEVVVEEKKESEIDLHENITATEYYSTVYDLTKQTQKQFQNLMKMESDSTQSLDQLLNVNQETIESIRESAKTSKELAETNGELEEKISAVAGEMKVTSDAIEGSKENFETMGNIVDNLDEFIKNITNEVGTLRTEFDNISTKAQSIDDIAESTTILALNASIEANRAGESGKGFAVVASETSNLAQSTKGFSREILSSMNELRNVVVRLQKQVEAVTGVIEKTNATVSEVMDGFETIKESGANVSVHLDDVLSIQDENVEYINRMSETMEDVVAKSEEDSNRLQILVDSVDNRSINYKNISNDLEQLNLLSEKAKNN
;
A
#
# COMPACT_ATOMS: atom_id res chain seq x y z
N MET A 1 -11.89 7.60 -42.01
CA MET A 1 -12.91 8.60 -42.44
C MET A 1 -12.41 9.31 -43.68
N LYS A 2 -13.19 9.25 -44.76
CA LYS A 2 -12.89 9.84 -46.07
C LYS A 2 -12.89 11.38 -45.96
N TRP A 3 -11.73 12.02 -46.03
CA TRP A 3 -11.62 13.46 -46.33
C TRP A 3 -11.46 13.65 -47.84
N PHE A 4 -12.53 13.36 -48.58
CA PHE A 4 -12.75 13.93 -49.90
C PHE A 4 -13.69 15.12 -49.70
N LYS A 5 -13.13 16.31 -49.45
CA LYS A 5 -13.88 17.54 -49.73
C LYS A 5 -13.58 17.94 -51.17
N LYS A 6 -14.67 17.90 -51.93
CA LYS A 6 -14.87 18.36 -53.30
C LYS A 6 -13.83 19.38 -53.77
N LYS A 7 -13.21 19.04 -54.91
CA LYS A 7 -12.85 19.97 -55.98
C LYS A 7 -13.75 21.20 -55.95
N ASP A 8 -13.20 22.33 -55.54
CA ASP A 8 -13.53 23.56 -56.25
C ASP A 8 -12.76 23.46 -57.55
N GLU A 9 -13.48 23.12 -58.62
CA GLU A 9 -13.02 23.39 -59.98
C GLU A 9 -12.81 24.89 -60.05
N VAL A 10 -11.60 25.33 -59.71
CA VAL A 10 -11.08 26.58 -60.25
C VAL A 10 -11.08 26.35 -61.75
N VAL A 11 -12.16 26.81 -62.38
CA VAL A 11 -12.17 27.09 -63.81
C VAL A 11 -11.02 28.06 -64.00
N VAL A 12 -9.86 27.51 -64.32
CA VAL A 12 -8.83 28.25 -65.01
C VAL A 12 -9.49 28.56 -66.33
N GLU A 13 -10.14 29.73 -66.41
CA GLU A 13 -10.36 30.36 -67.69
C GLU A 13 -8.96 30.45 -68.30
N GLU A 14 -8.65 29.52 -69.22
CA GLU A 14 -7.68 29.75 -70.26
C GLU A 14 -8.17 31.02 -70.96
N LYS A 15 -7.70 32.18 -70.47
CA LYS A 15 -7.54 33.34 -71.33
C LYS A 15 -6.74 32.77 -72.48
N LYS A 16 -7.39 32.62 -73.64
CA LYS A 16 -6.70 32.49 -74.91
C LYS A 16 -5.62 33.57 -74.88
N GLU A 17 -4.38 33.15 -74.69
CA GLU A 17 -3.25 33.96 -75.09
C GLU A 17 -3.53 34.29 -76.53
N SER A 18 -3.69 35.58 -76.82
CA SER A 18 -3.61 36.04 -78.18
C SER A 18 -2.22 35.65 -78.64
N GLU A 19 -2.08 34.50 -79.30
CA GLU A 19 -0.95 34.27 -80.20
C GLU A 19 -0.91 35.49 -81.11
N ILE A 20 0.14 36.30 -80.95
CA ILE A 20 0.35 37.49 -81.75
C ILE A 20 0.60 36.98 -83.17
N ASP A 21 -0.39 37.13 -84.04
CA ASP A 21 -0.24 36.82 -85.46
C ASP A 21 0.75 37.84 -86.07
N LEU A 22 2.01 37.42 -86.19
CA LEU A 22 3.13 38.20 -86.72
C LEU A 22 3.00 38.50 -88.24
N HIS A 23 1.84 38.21 -88.86
CA HIS A 23 1.61 38.36 -90.29
C HIS A 23 0.86 39.63 -90.73
N GLU A 24 0.40 40.49 -89.81
CA GLU A 24 -0.11 41.82 -90.18
C GLU A 24 0.99 42.88 -90.19
N ASN A 25 0.90 43.86 -91.11
CA ASN A 25 1.82 45.01 -91.21
C ASN A 25 1.61 45.94 -90.01
N ILE A 26 2.14 45.55 -88.85
CA ILE A 26 2.15 46.34 -87.62
C ILE A 26 3.14 47.49 -87.81
N THR A 27 2.74 48.72 -87.46
CA THR A 27 3.67 49.86 -87.48
C THR A 27 4.75 49.67 -86.42
N ALA A 28 5.97 50.20 -86.64
CA ALA A 28 7.06 50.07 -85.67
C ALA A 28 6.62 50.51 -84.25
N THR A 29 5.79 51.56 -84.15
CA THR A 29 5.22 52.05 -82.90
C THR A 29 4.29 51.06 -82.20
N GLU A 30 3.41 50.35 -82.94
CA GLU A 30 2.53 49.32 -82.38
C GLU A 30 3.30 48.08 -81.94
N TYR A 31 4.37 47.72 -82.67
CA TYR A 31 5.29 46.64 -82.28
C TYR A 31 6.01 46.98 -80.96
N TYR A 32 6.60 48.17 -80.84
CA TYR A 32 7.25 48.61 -79.60
C TYR A 32 6.26 48.70 -78.42
N SER A 33 5.03 49.18 -78.65
CA SER A 33 4.01 49.21 -77.59
C SER A 33 3.63 47.80 -77.11
N THR A 34 3.49 46.85 -78.03
CA THR A 34 3.17 45.45 -77.68
C THR A 34 4.32 44.79 -76.90
N VAL A 35 5.57 45.00 -77.33
CA VAL A 35 6.76 44.52 -76.60
C VAL A 35 6.86 45.16 -75.21
N TYR A 36 6.56 46.45 -75.09
CA TYR A 36 6.52 47.16 -73.80
C TYR A 36 5.47 46.55 -72.86
N ASP A 37 4.23 46.38 -73.32
CA ASP A 37 3.14 45.85 -72.52
C ASP A 37 3.39 44.39 -72.10
N LEU A 38 3.93 43.55 -73.01
CA LEU A 38 4.31 42.18 -72.71
C LEU A 38 5.47 42.13 -71.69
N THR A 39 6.50 42.96 -71.85
CA THR A 39 7.63 43.05 -70.89
C THR A 39 7.12 43.43 -69.50
N LYS A 40 6.21 44.39 -69.41
CA LYS A 40 5.59 44.82 -68.15
C LYS A 40 4.70 43.74 -67.52
N GLN A 41 3.94 43.00 -68.33
CA GLN A 41 3.15 41.87 -67.86
C GLN A 41 4.04 40.75 -67.31
N THR A 42 5.08 40.36 -68.05
CA THR A 42 6.05 39.35 -67.64
C THR A 42 6.79 39.78 -66.37
N GLN A 43 7.17 41.05 -66.25
CA GLN A 43 7.79 41.61 -65.03
C GLN A 43 6.87 41.45 -63.81
N LYS A 44 5.56 41.74 -63.96
CA LYS A 44 4.59 41.53 -62.89
C LYS A 44 4.45 40.05 -62.51
N GLN A 45 4.50 39.14 -63.48
CA GLN A 45 4.49 37.69 -63.20
C GLN A 45 5.74 37.27 -62.42
N PHE A 46 6.94 37.75 -62.78
CA PHE A 46 8.17 37.46 -62.03
C PHE A 46 8.18 38.06 -60.62
N GLN A 47 7.59 39.25 -60.42
CA GLN A 47 7.42 39.80 -59.07
C GLN A 47 6.53 38.92 -58.19
N ASN A 48 5.45 38.38 -58.75
CA ASN A 48 4.62 37.41 -58.03
C ASN A 48 5.38 36.11 -57.74
N LEU A 49 6.17 35.59 -58.70
CA LEU A 49 7.01 34.41 -58.49
C LEU A 49 8.06 34.64 -57.40
N MET A 50 8.74 35.79 -57.38
CA MET A 50 9.70 36.13 -56.32
C MET A 50 9.03 36.18 -54.94
N LYS A 51 7.81 36.71 -54.86
CA LYS A 51 7.04 36.68 -53.61
C LYS A 51 6.72 35.24 -53.19
N MET A 52 6.26 34.41 -54.13
CA MET A 52 5.98 32.99 -53.86
C MET A 52 7.23 32.22 -53.41
N GLU A 53 8.41 32.48 -53.99
CA GLU A 53 9.66 31.87 -53.54
C GLU A 53 10.04 32.35 -52.13
N SER A 54 9.89 33.64 -51.83
CA SER A 54 10.13 34.16 -50.47
C SER A 54 9.23 33.48 -49.44
N ASP A 55 7.94 33.30 -49.76
CA ASP A 55 6.98 32.58 -48.91
C ASP A 55 7.39 31.09 -48.78
N SER A 56 7.93 30.48 -49.84
CA SER A 56 8.43 29.11 -49.84
C SER A 56 9.68 28.94 -48.99
N THR A 57 10.67 29.85 -49.07
CA THR A 57 11.86 29.86 -48.21
C THR A 57 11.45 29.91 -46.75
N GLN A 58 10.57 30.86 -46.39
CA GLN A 58 10.09 30.99 -45.02
C GLN A 58 9.40 29.72 -44.52
N SER A 59 8.61 29.07 -45.37
CA SER A 59 7.93 27.82 -45.03
C SER A 59 8.91 26.65 -44.85
N LEU A 60 9.97 26.57 -45.67
CA LEU A 60 11.01 25.55 -45.53
C LEU A 60 11.84 25.74 -44.27
N ASP A 61 12.21 26.98 -43.92
CA ASP A 61 12.90 27.30 -42.67
C ASP A 61 12.07 26.89 -41.44
N GLN A 62 10.76 27.14 -41.49
CA GLN A 62 9.84 26.68 -40.44
C GLN A 62 9.80 25.16 -40.33
N LEU A 63 9.76 24.44 -41.46
CA LEU A 63 9.77 22.97 -41.45
C LEU A 63 11.08 22.41 -40.91
N LEU A 64 12.23 23.01 -41.24
CA LEU A 64 13.53 22.62 -40.70
C LEU A 64 13.56 22.78 -39.18
N ASN A 65 13.10 23.93 -38.66
CA ASN A 65 13.04 24.18 -37.22
C ASN A 65 12.12 23.17 -36.51
N VAL A 66 10.91 22.94 -37.02
CA VAL A 66 9.96 21.97 -36.45
C VAL A 66 10.55 20.56 -36.45
N ASN A 67 11.27 20.17 -37.51
CA ASN A 67 11.89 18.85 -37.60
C ASN A 67 13.05 18.71 -36.59
N GLN A 68 13.82 19.78 -36.37
CA GLN A 68 14.86 19.79 -35.33
C GLN A 68 14.26 19.68 -33.93
N GLU A 69 13.22 20.44 -33.62
CA GLU A 69 12.47 20.33 -32.35
C GLU A 69 11.90 18.92 -32.15
N THR A 70 11.43 18.29 -33.23
CA THR A 70 10.94 16.90 -33.22
C THR A 70 12.05 15.92 -32.80
N ILE A 71 13.25 16.04 -33.39
CA ILE A 71 14.41 15.20 -33.02
C ILE A 71 14.79 15.40 -31.55
N GLU A 72 14.81 16.64 -31.07
CA GLU A 72 15.13 16.94 -29.67
C GLU A 72 14.10 16.32 -28.71
N SER A 73 12.80 16.44 -29.03
CA SER A 73 11.71 15.83 -28.25
C SER A 73 11.79 14.30 -28.21
N ILE A 74 12.17 13.66 -29.33
CA ILE A 74 12.35 12.21 -29.38
C ILE A 74 13.54 11.76 -28.53
N ARG A 75 14.66 12.52 -28.54
CA ARG A 75 15.83 12.21 -27.69
C ARG A 75 15.49 12.30 -26.21
N GLU A 76 14.72 13.31 -25.82
CA GLU A 76 14.22 13.42 -24.44
C GLU A 76 13.32 12.24 -24.08
N SER A 77 12.39 11.89 -24.97
CA SER A 77 11.49 10.76 -24.77
C SER A 77 12.24 9.42 -24.68
N ALA A 78 13.30 9.22 -25.47
CA ALA A 78 14.16 8.04 -25.41
C ALA A 78 14.92 7.95 -24.07
N LYS A 79 15.36 9.09 -23.53
CA LYS A 79 15.96 9.14 -22.19
C LYS A 79 14.95 8.71 -21.13
N THR A 80 13.72 9.22 -21.17
CA THR A 80 12.66 8.83 -20.23
C THR A 80 12.29 7.35 -20.37
N SER A 81 12.23 6.79 -21.58
CA SER A 81 12.02 5.35 -21.81
C SER A 81 13.10 4.50 -21.13
N LYS A 82 14.36 4.94 -21.16
CA LYS A 82 15.46 4.24 -20.51
C LYS A 82 15.34 4.29 -18.98
N GLU A 83 15.05 5.47 -18.41
CA GLU A 83 14.80 5.62 -16.97
C GLU A 83 13.62 4.74 -16.51
N LEU A 84 12.58 4.62 -17.34
CA LEU A 84 11.45 3.74 -17.08
C LEU A 84 11.87 2.25 -17.09
N ALA A 85 12.77 1.84 -17.97
CA ALA A 85 13.31 0.47 -18.00
C ALA A 85 14.08 0.14 -16.72
N GLU A 86 14.94 1.06 -16.27
CA GLU A 86 15.73 0.92 -15.05
C GLU A 86 14.82 0.81 -13.82
N THR A 87 13.84 1.70 -13.69
CA THR A 87 12.87 1.67 -12.57
C THR A 87 11.98 0.42 -12.59
N ASN A 88 11.66 -0.12 -13.76
CA ASN A 88 10.92 -1.39 -13.85
C ASN A 88 11.76 -2.57 -13.32
N GLY A 89 13.06 -2.63 -13.63
CA GLY A 89 13.96 -3.64 -13.08
C GLY A 89 14.14 -3.52 -11.56
N GLU A 90 14.27 -2.30 -11.04
CA GLU A 90 14.33 -2.07 -9.58
C GLU A 90 13.05 -2.53 -8.88
N LEU A 91 11.88 -2.30 -9.48
CA LEU A 91 10.61 -2.71 -8.92
C LEU A 91 10.46 -4.25 -8.88
N GLU A 92 11.04 -4.98 -9.83
CA GLU A 92 11.06 -6.45 -9.83
C GLU A 92 11.86 -6.98 -8.63
N GLU A 93 13.02 -6.38 -8.34
CA GLU A 93 13.82 -6.71 -7.16
C GLU A 93 13.03 -6.43 -5.86
N LYS A 94 12.30 -5.31 -5.80
CA LYS A 94 11.47 -4.98 -4.64
C LYS A 94 10.33 -5.98 -4.45
N ILE A 95 9.67 -6.42 -5.51
CA ILE A 95 8.61 -7.45 -5.43
C ILE A 95 9.17 -8.75 -4.87
N SER A 96 10.33 -9.19 -5.37
CA SER A 96 11.02 -10.39 -4.87
C SER A 96 11.37 -10.27 -3.38
N ALA A 97 11.84 -9.09 -2.95
CA ALA A 97 12.11 -8.81 -1.54
C ALA A 97 10.84 -8.92 -0.67
N VAL A 98 9.72 -8.31 -1.11
CA VAL A 98 8.44 -8.40 -0.38
C VAL A 98 7.95 -9.84 -0.31
N ALA A 99 8.04 -10.61 -1.39
CA ALA A 99 7.71 -12.04 -1.38
C ALA A 99 8.56 -12.84 -0.38
N GLY A 100 9.86 -12.51 -0.28
CA GLY A 100 10.76 -13.07 0.72
C GLY A 100 10.35 -12.73 2.16
N GLU A 101 10.04 -11.47 2.44
CA GLU A 101 9.58 -11.01 3.76
C GLU A 101 8.24 -11.65 4.17
N MET A 102 7.33 -11.86 3.21
CA MET A 102 6.09 -12.57 3.46
C MET A 102 6.30 -14.02 3.86
N LYS A 103 7.27 -14.71 3.22
CA LYS A 103 7.62 -16.07 3.62
C LYS A 103 8.15 -16.12 5.05
N VAL A 104 9.06 -15.21 5.40
CA VAL A 104 9.57 -15.09 6.78
C VAL A 104 8.44 -14.83 7.78
N THR A 105 7.48 -13.97 7.40
CA THR A 105 6.30 -13.68 8.22
C THR A 105 5.42 -14.93 8.41
N SER A 106 5.20 -15.70 7.34
CA SER A 106 4.46 -16.97 7.40
C SER A 106 5.14 -17.97 8.34
N ASP A 107 6.45 -18.15 8.21
CA ASP A 107 7.22 -19.07 9.07
C ASP A 107 7.16 -18.64 10.55
N ALA A 108 7.23 -17.33 10.82
CA ALA A 108 7.12 -16.77 12.16
C ALA A 108 5.73 -16.97 12.77
N ILE A 109 4.66 -16.86 11.96
CA ILE A 109 3.28 -17.15 12.39
C ILE A 109 3.13 -18.62 12.74
N GLU A 110 3.65 -19.52 11.92
CA GLU A 110 3.56 -20.97 12.17
C GLU A 110 4.28 -21.37 13.46
N GLY A 111 5.50 -20.85 13.68
CA GLY A 111 6.21 -21.05 14.95
C GLY A 111 5.51 -20.39 16.14
N SER A 112 4.85 -19.24 15.95
CA SER A 112 4.07 -18.61 17.01
C SER A 112 2.82 -19.41 17.36
N LYS A 113 2.16 -20.00 16.36
CA LYS A 113 0.99 -20.85 16.53
C LYS A 113 1.30 -22.07 17.41
N GLU A 114 2.43 -22.75 17.16
CA GLU A 114 2.89 -23.87 17.99
C GLU A 114 3.11 -23.46 19.46
N ASN A 115 3.69 -22.28 19.68
CA ASN A 115 3.89 -21.73 21.02
C ASN A 115 2.56 -21.43 21.72
N PHE A 116 1.57 -20.90 21.01
CA PHE A 116 0.24 -20.60 21.57
C PHE A 116 -0.61 -21.85 21.78
N GLU A 117 -0.48 -22.89 20.95
CA GLU A 117 -1.06 -24.21 21.20
C GLU A 117 -0.45 -24.85 22.46
N THR A 118 0.86 -24.73 22.63
CA THR A 118 1.55 -25.17 23.86
C THR A 118 1.06 -24.38 25.07
N MET A 119 0.88 -23.07 24.94
CA MET A 119 0.30 -22.24 26.01
C MET A 119 -1.12 -22.68 26.36
N GLY A 120 -1.97 -22.96 25.37
CA GLY A 120 -3.32 -23.50 25.58
C GLY A 120 -3.29 -24.77 26.43
N ASN A 121 -2.44 -25.73 26.09
CA ASN A 121 -2.26 -26.95 26.88
C ASN A 121 -1.79 -26.68 28.31
N ILE A 122 -0.90 -25.70 28.53
CA ILE A 122 -0.46 -25.30 29.88
C ILE A 122 -1.62 -24.73 30.67
N VAL A 123 -2.45 -23.88 30.06
CA VAL A 123 -3.61 -23.27 30.71
C VAL A 123 -4.67 -24.32 31.06
N ASP A 124 -4.90 -25.30 30.20
CA ASP A 124 -5.81 -26.42 30.48
C ASP A 124 -5.34 -27.26 31.67
N ASN A 125 -4.03 -27.55 31.74
CA ASN A 125 -3.44 -28.25 32.89
C ASN A 125 -3.55 -27.42 34.17
N LEU A 126 -3.39 -26.09 34.09
CA LEU A 126 -3.58 -25.20 35.23
C LEU A 126 -5.03 -25.18 35.71
N ASP A 127 -6.00 -25.21 34.79
CA ASP A 127 -7.42 -25.30 35.12
C ASP A 127 -7.74 -26.60 35.88
N GLU A 128 -7.21 -27.74 35.42
CA GLU A 128 -7.35 -29.01 36.13
C GLU A 128 -6.70 -28.97 37.53
N PHE A 129 -5.49 -28.40 37.63
CA PHE A 129 -4.80 -28.25 38.90
C PHE A 129 -5.58 -27.39 39.90
N ILE A 130 -6.17 -26.28 39.44
CA ILE A 130 -6.99 -25.39 40.27
C ILE A 130 -8.31 -26.05 40.68
N LYS A 131 -8.94 -26.86 39.82
CA LYS A 131 -10.09 -27.70 40.19
C LYS A 131 -9.76 -28.67 41.33
N ASN A 132 -8.58 -29.30 41.28
CA ASN A 132 -8.11 -30.18 42.34
C ASN A 132 -7.90 -29.42 43.66
N ILE A 133 -7.25 -28.25 43.64
CA ILE A 133 -7.10 -27.39 44.82
C ILE A 133 -8.47 -26.99 45.39
N THR A 134 -9.44 -26.66 44.53
CA THR A 134 -10.79 -26.30 44.96
C THR A 134 -11.45 -27.44 45.74
N ASN A 135 -11.31 -28.69 45.26
CA ASN A 135 -11.81 -29.87 45.95
C ASN A 135 -11.09 -30.12 47.29
N GLU A 136 -9.77 -29.97 47.35
CA GLU A 136 -8.99 -30.12 48.58
C GLU A 136 -9.38 -29.07 49.63
N VAL A 137 -9.55 -27.80 49.23
CA VAL A 137 -10.02 -26.72 50.11
C VAL A 137 -11.42 -27.02 50.63
N GLY A 138 -12.32 -27.55 49.80
CA GLY A 138 -13.65 -28.00 50.21
C GLY A 138 -13.61 -29.15 51.23
N THR A 139 -12.69 -30.09 51.04
CA THR A 139 -12.47 -31.20 51.98
C THR A 139 -11.92 -30.68 53.32
N LEU A 140 -10.92 -29.79 53.28
CA LEU A 140 -10.32 -29.19 54.46
C LEU A 140 -11.34 -28.43 55.31
N ARG A 141 -12.24 -27.69 54.67
CA ARG A 141 -13.35 -27.02 55.33
C ARG A 141 -14.23 -28.01 56.10
N THR A 142 -14.57 -29.13 55.46
CA THR A 142 -15.42 -30.17 56.05
C THR A 142 -14.73 -30.81 57.27
N GLU A 143 -13.43 -31.08 57.19
CA GLU A 143 -12.66 -31.62 58.32
C GLU A 143 -12.57 -30.64 59.49
N PHE A 144 -12.39 -29.34 59.24
CA PHE A 144 -12.41 -28.34 60.32
C PHE A 144 -13.78 -28.19 60.99
N ASP A 145 -14.88 -28.27 60.22
CA ASP A 145 -16.23 -28.27 60.78
C ASP A 145 -16.47 -29.54 61.65
N ASN A 146 -15.95 -30.70 61.22
CA ASN A 146 -15.98 -31.95 62.00
C ASN A 146 -15.19 -31.85 63.31
N ILE A 147 -13.96 -31.32 63.26
CA ILE A 147 -13.12 -31.14 64.46
C ILE A 147 -13.77 -30.15 65.43
N SER A 148 -14.33 -29.05 64.92
CA SER A 148 -15.05 -28.06 65.74
C SER A 148 -16.23 -28.70 66.47
N THR A 149 -17.00 -29.54 65.80
CA THR A 149 -18.13 -30.28 66.39
C THR A 149 -17.69 -31.23 67.50
N LYS A 150 -16.56 -31.93 67.29
CA LYS A 150 -15.97 -32.82 68.31
C LYS A 150 -15.44 -32.02 69.51
N ALA A 151 -14.75 -30.90 69.27
CA ALA A 151 -14.24 -30.03 70.32
C ALA A 151 -15.39 -29.43 71.16
N GLN A 152 -16.49 -29.03 70.53
CA GLN A 152 -17.69 -28.59 71.24
C GLN A 152 -18.28 -29.70 72.13
N SER A 153 -18.38 -30.93 71.60
CA SER A 153 -18.83 -32.08 72.39
C SER A 153 -17.94 -32.33 73.62
N ILE A 154 -16.62 -32.13 73.51
CA ILE A 154 -15.69 -32.27 74.64
C ILE A 154 -15.90 -31.13 75.65
N ASP A 155 -16.12 -29.89 75.21
CA ASP A 155 -16.47 -28.76 76.09
C ASP A 155 -17.74 -29.06 76.90
N ASP A 156 -18.76 -29.60 76.25
CA ASP A 156 -20.04 -29.97 76.87
C ASP A 156 -19.91 -31.13 77.88
N ILE A 157 -19.09 -32.15 77.55
CA ILE A 157 -18.77 -33.27 78.46
C ILE A 157 -17.98 -32.77 79.67
N ALA A 158 -16.98 -31.91 79.45
CA ALA A 158 -16.18 -31.33 80.51
C ALA A 158 -17.04 -30.49 81.46
N GLU A 159 -17.96 -29.68 80.94
CA GLU A 159 -18.93 -28.93 81.74
C GLU A 159 -19.83 -29.83 82.58
N SER A 160 -20.38 -30.88 81.98
CA SER A 160 -21.19 -31.87 82.70
C SER A 160 -20.38 -32.57 83.80
N THR A 161 -19.11 -32.87 83.53
CA THR A 161 -18.18 -33.51 84.48
C THR A 161 -17.84 -32.57 85.65
N THR A 162 -17.66 -31.28 85.39
CA THR A 162 -17.48 -30.27 86.45
C THR A 162 -18.71 -30.22 87.37
N ILE A 163 -19.92 -30.25 86.82
CA ILE A 163 -21.17 -30.27 87.60
C ILE A 163 -21.29 -31.56 88.42
N LEU A 164 -20.96 -32.72 87.83
CA LEU A 164 -20.96 -34.01 88.54
C LEU A 164 -19.94 -34.04 89.67
N ALA A 165 -18.72 -33.55 89.43
CA ALA A 165 -17.65 -33.46 90.41
C ALA A 165 -18.02 -32.51 91.56
N LEU A 166 -18.69 -31.39 91.27
CA LEU A 166 -19.23 -30.49 92.29
C LEU A 166 -20.27 -31.20 93.17
N ASN A 167 -21.23 -31.91 92.56
CA ASN A 167 -22.23 -32.69 93.31
C ASN A 167 -21.58 -33.78 94.17
N ALA A 168 -20.57 -34.47 93.66
CA ALA A 168 -19.81 -35.47 94.41
C ALA A 168 -19.03 -34.85 95.58
N SER A 169 -18.44 -33.67 95.39
CA SER A 169 -17.74 -32.92 96.45
C SER A 169 -18.70 -32.50 97.57
N ILE A 170 -19.92 -32.06 97.22
CA ILE A 170 -20.97 -31.74 98.19
C ILE A 170 -21.34 -32.97 99.02
N GLU A 171 -21.60 -34.11 98.38
CA GLU A 171 -22.00 -35.34 99.09
C GLU A 171 -20.86 -35.93 99.93
N ALA A 172 -19.61 -35.82 99.45
CA ALA A 172 -18.42 -36.21 100.20
C ALA A 172 -18.24 -35.39 101.47
N ASN A 173 -18.49 -34.07 101.42
CA ASN A 173 -18.51 -33.22 102.61
C ASN A 173 -19.67 -33.59 103.56
N ARG A 174 -20.82 -34.01 103.02
CA ARG A 174 -21.99 -34.44 103.80
C ARG A 174 -21.76 -35.73 104.58
N ALA A 175 -20.91 -36.63 104.07
CA ALA A 175 -20.49 -37.85 104.75
C ALA A 175 -19.47 -37.65 105.89
N GLY A 176 -19.00 -36.41 106.13
CA GLY A 176 -18.11 -36.07 107.24
C GLY A 176 -16.72 -36.73 107.13
N GLU A 177 -16.23 -37.31 108.24
CA GLU A 177 -14.91 -37.96 108.29
C GLU A 177 -14.73 -39.08 107.26
N SER A 178 -15.78 -39.87 107.01
CA SER A 178 -15.75 -41.00 106.05
C SER A 178 -15.65 -40.56 104.59
N GLY A 179 -16.00 -39.30 104.28
CA GLY A 179 -16.02 -38.76 102.92
C GLY A 179 -14.76 -38.00 102.49
N LYS A 180 -13.79 -37.76 103.39
CA LYS A 180 -12.59 -36.94 103.11
C LYS A 180 -11.82 -37.39 101.87
N GLY A 181 -11.63 -38.70 101.67
CA GLY A 181 -10.96 -39.23 100.48
C GLY A 181 -11.74 -38.97 99.18
N PHE A 182 -13.06 -39.11 99.21
CA PHE A 182 -13.92 -38.80 98.07
C PHE A 182 -13.95 -37.31 97.74
N ALA A 183 -13.87 -36.43 98.74
CA ALA A 183 -13.82 -34.98 98.52
C ALA A 183 -12.56 -34.56 97.74
N VAL A 184 -11.41 -35.18 98.03
CA VAL A 184 -10.16 -34.94 97.29
C VAL A 184 -10.30 -35.39 95.83
N VAL A 185 -10.82 -36.60 95.59
CA VAL A 185 -11.04 -37.12 94.23
C VAL A 185 -12.03 -36.24 93.46
N ALA A 186 -13.11 -35.79 94.09
CA ALA A 186 -14.09 -34.91 93.47
C ALA A 186 -13.47 -33.55 93.10
N SER A 187 -12.65 -32.96 93.98
CA SER A 187 -11.93 -31.71 93.67
C SER A 187 -10.97 -31.89 92.48
N GLU A 188 -10.20 -32.98 92.47
CA GLU A 188 -9.25 -33.25 91.38
C GLU A 188 -9.97 -33.52 90.05
N THR A 189 -11.09 -34.23 90.09
CA THR A 189 -11.95 -34.44 88.92
C THR A 189 -12.52 -33.13 88.38
N SER A 190 -12.93 -32.21 89.26
CA SER A 190 -13.40 -30.87 88.87
C SER A 190 -12.28 -30.06 88.20
N ASN A 191 -11.07 -30.07 88.77
CA ASN A 191 -9.91 -29.38 88.21
C ASN A 191 -9.54 -29.93 86.83
N LEU A 192 -9.56 -31.26 86.67
CA LEU A 192 -9.29 -31.91 85.40
C LEU A 192 -10.33 -31.53 84.34
N ALA A 193 -11.61 -31.60 84.70
CA ALA A 193 -12.70 -31.20 83.81
C ALA A 193 -12.61 -29.72 83.38
N GLN A 194 -12.27 -28.82 84.31
CA GLN A 194 -12.10 -27.40 84.00
C GLN A 194 -10.90 -27.15 83.08
N SER A 195 -9.82 -27.92 83.24
CA SER A 195 -8.65 -27.89 82.35
C SER A 195 -9.00 -28.43 80.96
N THR A 196 -9.75 -29.54 80.87
CA THR A 196 -10.26 -30.09 79.60
C THR A 196 -11.15 -29.08 78.87
N LYS A 197 -11.97 -28.32 79.61
CA LYS A 197 -12.77 -27.22 79.06
C LYS A 197 -11.88 -26.12 78.45
N GLY A 198 -10.83 -25.72 79.16
CA GLY A 198 -9.84 -24.77 78.67
C GLY A 198 -9.21 -25.20 77.34
N PHE A 199 -8.70 -26.44 77.27
CA PHE A 199 -8.13 -26.98 76.04
C PHE A 199 -9.14 -27.07 74.88
N SER A 200 -10.40 -27.45 75.17
CA SER A 200 -11.44 -27.53 74.15
C SER A 200 -11.74 -26.17 73.52
N ARG A 201 -11.76 -25.11 74.33
CA ARG A 201 -11.94 -23.72 73.86
C ARG A 201 -10.75 -23.21 73.04
N GLU A 202 -9.53 -23.57 73.41
CA GLU A 202 -8.34 -23.25 72.62
C GLU A 202 -8.38 -23.94 71.24
N ILE A 203 -8.83 -25.20 71.19
CA ILE A 203 -9.05 -25.92 69.92
C ILE A 203 -10.10 -25.20 69.08
N LEU A 204 -11.25 -24.83 69.66
CA LEU A 204 -12.30 -24.09 68.95
C LEU A 204 -11.81 -22.73 68.41
N SER A 205 -11.01 -22.00 69.18
CA SER A 205 -10.38 -20.75 68.73
C SER A 205 -9.47 -20.99 67.54
N SER A 206 -8.61 -22.00 67.62
CA SER A 206 -7.68 -22.38 66.53
C SER A 206 -8.45 -22.81 65.27
N MET A 207 -9.55 -23.54 65.41
CA MET A 207 -10.41 -23.91 64.27
C MET A 207 -11.05 -22.71 63.59
N ASN A 208 -11.46 -21.68 64.35
CA ASN A 208 -11.99 -20.44 63.78
C ASN A 208 -10.92 -19.66 62.99
N GLU A 209 -9.68 -19.62 63.49
CA GLU A 209 -8.57 -19.01 62.75
C GLU A 209 -8.29 -19.75 61.43
N LEU A 210 -8.27 -21.09 61.47
CA LEU A 210 -8.10 -21.94 60.29
C LEU A 210 -9.27 -21.76 59.29
N ARG A 211 -10.51 -21.60 59.77
CA ARG A 211 -11.66 -21.28 58.91
C ARG A 211 -11.43 -19.99 58.13
N ASN A 212 -10.89 -18.96 58.77
CA ASN A 212 -10.57 -17.69 58.11
C ASN A 212 -9.46 -17.86 57.06
N VAL A 213 -8.48 -18.75 57.30
CA VAL A 213 -7.45 -19.10 56.30
C VAL A 213 -8.09 -19.76 55.09
N VAL A 214 -8.99 -20.73 55.28
CA VAL A 214 -9.72 -21.42 54.21
C VAL A 214 -10.54 -20.45 53.35
N VAL A 215 -11.25 -19.51 53.98
CA VAL A 215 -12.02 -18.49 53.24
C VAL A 215 -11.10 -17.60 52.39
N ARG A 216 -9.92 -17.25 52.88
CA ARG A 216 -8.93 -16.50 52.08
C ARG A 216 -8.38 -17.32 50.92
N LEU A 217 -8.07 -18.60 51.14
CA LEU A 217 -7.64 -19.53 50.09
C LEU A 217 -8.70 -19.66 48.99
N GLN A 218 -9.97 -19.80 49.36
CA GLN A 218 -11.06 -19.88 48.39
C GLN A 218 -11.14 -18.64 47.49
N LYS A 219 -11.01 -17.44 48.07
CA LYS A 219 -10.97 -16.19 47.28
C LYS A 219 -9.77 -16.12 46.34
N GLN A 220 -8.61 -16.64 46.76
CA GLN A 220 -7.42 -16.70 45.92
C GLN A 220 -7.61 -17.67 44.74
N VAL A 221 -8.23 -18.83 45.00
CA VAL A 221 -8.59 -19.80 43.97
C VAL A 221 -9.54 -19.18 42.94
N GLU A 222 -10.62 -18.53 43.39
CA GLU A 222 -11.57 -17.83 42.51
C GLU A 222 -10.87 -16.76 41.64
N ALA A 223 -9.93 -16.01 42.21
CA ALA A 223 -9.15 -15.03 41.47
C ALA A 223 -8.27 -15.67 40.38
N VAL A 224 -7.64 -16.81 40.68
CA VAL A 224 -6.83 -17.55 39.70
C VAL A 224 -7.69 -18.14 38.59
N THR A 225 -8.87 -18.67 38.90
CA THR A 225 -9.83 -19.13 37.88
C THR A 225 -10.20 -18.01 36.90
N GLY A 226 -10.47 -16.80 37.40
CA GLY A 226 -10.74 -15.65 36.52
C GLY A 226 -9.55 -15.26 35.63
N VAL A 227 -8.30 -15.44 36.12
CA VAL A 227 -7.10 -15.24 35.29
C VAL A 227 -6.97 -16.29 34.20
N ILE A 228 -7.27 -17.57 34.51
CA ILE A 228 -7.27 -18.68 33.55
C ILE A 228 -8.27 -18.41 32.43
N GLU A 229 -9.52 -18.04 32.76
CA GLU A 229 -10.56 -17.71 31.77
C GLU A 229 -10.11 -16.59 30.82
N LYS A 230 -9.55 -15.51 31.37
CA LYS A 230 -9.03 -14.39 30.57
C LYS A 230 -7.84 -14.80 29.71
N THR A 231 -6.98 -15.67 30.21
CA THR A 231 -5.82 -16.18 29.47
C THR A 231 -6.28 -17.03 28.29
N ASN A 232 -7.26 -17.92 28.49
CA ASN A 232 -7.86 -18.70 27.40
C ASN A 232 -8.51 -17.82 26.32
N ALA A 233 -9.25 -16.79 26.71
CA ALA A 233 -9.81 -15.82 25.76
C ALA A 233 -8.71 -15.13 24.95
N THR A 234 -7.61 -14.72 25.60
CA THR A 234 -6.47 -14.07 24.93
C THR A 234 -5.78 -15.01 23.95
N VAL A 235 -5.58 -16.27 24.33
CA VAL A 235 -5.00 -17.30 23.43
C VAL A 235 -5.88 -17.47 22.19
N SER A 236 -7.20 -17.56 22.36
CA SER A 236 -8.14 -17.67 21.23
C SER A 236 -8.08 -16.45 20.31
N GLU A 237 -8.10 -15.24 20.85
CA GLU A 237 -8.02 -14.00 20.06
C GLU A 237 -6.72 -13.92 19.25
N VAL A 238 -5.59 -14.34 19.84
CA VAL A 238 -4.31 -14.37 19.13
C VAL A 238 -4.33 -15.39 17.98
N MET A 239 -4.94 -16.57 18.20
CA MET A 239 -5.07 -17.59 17.16
C MET A 239 -5.92 -17.12 15.98
N ASP A 240 -7.03 -16.42 16.24
CA ASP A 240 -7.85 -15.80 15.18
C ASP A 240 -7.08 -14.69 14.44
N GLY A 241 -6.25 -13.93 15.17
CA GLY A 241 -5.34 -12.95 14.61
C GLY A 241 -4.33 -13.57 13.64
N PHE A 242 -3.77 -14.73 13.96
CA PHE A 242 -2.87 -15.45 13.05
C PHE A 242 -3.54 -15.88 11.75
N GLU A 243 -4.79 -16.36 11.79
CA GLU A 243 -5.51 -16.74 10.57
C GLU A 243 -5.79 -15.51 9.69
N THR A 244 -6.13 -14.38 10.31
CA THR A 244 -6.32 -13.11 9.60
C THR A 244 -5.03 -12.65 8.91
N ILE A 245 -3.88 -12.73 9.58
CA ILE A 245 -2.60 -12.35 8.99
C ILE A 245 -2.25 -13.29 7.83
N LYS A 246 -2.53 -14.59 7.96
CA LYS A 246 -2.31 -15.58 6.90
C LYS A 246 -3.15 -15.28 5.66
N GLU A 247 -4.44 -14.96 5.82
CA GLU A 247 -5.31 -14.56 4.72
C GLU A 247 -4.81 -13.27 4.05
N SER A 248 -4.44 -12.26 4.85
CA SER A 248 -3.85 -11.02 4.33
C SER A 248 -2.55 -11.29 3.58
N GLY A 249 -1.72 -12.21 4.07
CA GLY A 249 -0.52 -12.68 3.38
C GLY A 249 -0.87 -13.26 2.01
N ALA A 250 -1.82 -14.20 1.94
CA ALA A 250 -2.25 -14.78 0.65
C ALA A 250 -2.70 -13.71 -0.35
N ASN A 251 -3.45 -12.69 0.09
CA ASN A 251 -3.90 -11.59 -0.77
C ASN A 251 -2.73 -10.74 -1.29
N VAL A 252 -1.72 -10.46 -0.46
CA VAL A 252 -0.51 -9.74 -0.91
C VAL A 252 0.22 -10.57 -1.97
N SER A 253 0.30 -11.89 -1.83
CA SER A 253 0.95 -12.75 -2.84
C SER A 253 0.25 -12.67 -4.19
N VAL A 254 -1.08 -12.64 -4.21
CA VAL A 254 -1.86 -12.45 -5.46
C VAL A 254 -1.55 -11.10 -6.08
N HIS A 255 -1.52 -10.02 -5.28
CA HIS A 255 -1.19 -8.70 -5.80
C HIS A 255 0.25 -8.57 -6.31
N LEU A 256 1.22 -9.28 -5.71
CA LEU A 256 2.58 -9.31 -6.24
C LEU A 256 2.62 -9.98 -7.62
N ASP A 257 1.85 -11.04 -7.84
CA ASP A 257 1.72 -11.69 -9.15
C ASP A 257 1.09 -10.73 -10.19
N ASP A 258 0.03 -10.01 -9.82
CA ASP A 258 -0.58 -8.98 -10.68
C ASP A 258 0.43 -7.90 -11.07
N VAL A 259 1.23 -7.42 -10.11
CA VAL A 259 2.24 -6.39 -10.38
C VAL A 259 3.34 -6.93 -11.29
N LEU A 260 3.81 -8.17 -11.10
CA LEU A 260 4.80 -8.80 -11.99
C LEU A 260 4.27 -8.88 -13.43
N SER A 261 3.00 -9.27 -13.62
CA SER A 261 2.38 -9.30 -14.95
C SER A 261 2.36 -7.91 -15.60
N ILE A 262 2.05 -6.86 -14.83
CA ILE A 262 2.07 -5.47 -15.31
C ILE A 262 3.50 -5.04 -15.67
N GLN A 263 4.50 -5.47 -14.90
CA GLN A 263 5.90 -5.17 -15.20
C GLN A 263 6.37 -5.80 -16.50
N ASP A 264 5.97 -7.04 -16.79
CA ASP A 264 6.27 -7.71 -18.06
C ASP A 264 5.66 -6.94 -19.24
N GLU A 265 4.41 -6.49 -19.11
CA GLU A 265 3.76 -5.63 -20.12
C GLU A 265 4.51 -4.30 -20.30
N ASN A 266 4.96 -3.68 -19.20
CA ASN A 266 5.75 -2.44 -19.27
C ASN A 266 7.05 -2.62 -20.06
N VAL A 267 7.75 -3.75 -19.89
CA VAL A 267 8.94 -4.06 -20.70
C VAL A 267 8.61 -4.10 -22.18
N GLU A 268 7.49 -4.74 -22.56
CA GLU A 268 7.04 -4.77 -23.96
C GLU A 268 6.75 -3.34 -24.49
N TYR A 269 6.04 -2.52 -23.71
CA TYR A 269 5.75 -1.13 -24.09
C TYR A 269 7.02 -0.30 -24.28
N ILE A 270 7.99 -0.43 -23.38
CA ILE A 270 9.27 0.29 -23.45
C ILE A 270 10.06 -0.13 -24.70
N ASN A 271 10.11 -1.42 -25.00
CA ASN A 271 10.80 -1.92 -26.19
C ASN A 271 10.15 -1.38 -27.48
N ARG A 272 8.82 -1.45 -27.56
CA ARG A 272 8.09 -0.92 -28.73
C ARG A 272 8.26 0.60 -28.85
N MET A 273 8.26 1.32 -27.73
CA MET A 273 8.50 2.76 -27.72
C MET A 273 9.89 3.11 -28.23
N SER A 274 10.91 2.32 -27.85
CA SER A 274 12.29 2.48 -28.33
C SER A 274 12.39 2.26 -29.85
N GLU A 275 11.76 1.19 -30.37
CA GLU A 275 11.69 0.91 -31.81
C GLU A 275 11.01 2.08 -32.57
N THR A 276 9.87 2.56 -32.05
CA THR A 276 9.16 3.68 -32.69
C THR A 276 10.00 4.97 -32.69
N MET A 277 10.77 5.21 -31.62
CA MET A 277 11.65 6.37 -31.54
C MET A 277 12.78 6.31 -32.55
N GLU A 278 13.43 5.15 -32.72
CA GLU A 278 14.46 4.94 -33.74
C GLU A 278 13.92 5.20 -35.14
N ASP A 279 12.72 4.69 -35.45
CA ASP A 279 12.05 4.92 -36.74
C ASP A 279 11.77 6.40 -37.00
N VAL A 280 11.28 7.15 -36.00
CA VAL A 280 10.99 8.57 -36.17
C VAL A 280 12.28 9.39 -36.31
N VAL A 281 13.36 9.06 -35.57
CA VAL A 281 14.66 9.71 -35.77
C VAL A 281 15.16 9.48 -37.20
N ALA A 282 15.15 8.25 -37.68
CA ALA A 282 15.59 7.93 -39.04
C ALA A 282 14.77 8.69 -40.09
N LYS A 283 13.46 8.80 -39.88
CA LYS A 283 12.56 9.54 -40.77
C LYS A 283 12.80 11.05 -40.73
N SER A 284 13.02 11.62 -39.54
CA SER A 284 13.34 13.04 -39.36
C SER A 284 14.70 13.42 -39.96
N GLU A 285 15.70 12.54 -39.88
CA GLU A 285 17.00 12.74 -40.56
C GLU A 285 16.83 12.73 -42.09
N GLU A 286 16.01 11.83 -42.62
CA GLU A 286 15.67 11.83 -44.05
C GLU A 286 14.95 13.12 -44.47
N ASP A 287 13.97 13.57 -43.68
CA ASP A 287 13.21 14.78 -43.97
C ASP A 287 14.10 16.04 -43.87
N SER A 288 15.08 16.06 -42.97
CA SER A 288 16.08 17.15 -42.89
C SER A 288 16.89 17.24 -44.18
N ASN A 289 17.36 16.10 -44.69
CA ASN A 289 18.11 16.05 -45.96
C ASN A 289 17.23 16.50 -47.14
N ARG A 290 15.97 16.06 -47.19
CA ARG A 290 15.02 16.46 -48.25
C ARG A 290 14.70 17.95 -48.20
N LEU A 291 14.48 18.51 -47.01
CA LEU A 291 14.23 19.93 -46.82
C LEU A 291 15.43 20.78 -47.24
N GLN A 292 16.66 20.35 -46.90
CA GLN A 292 17.87 21.06 -47.35
C GLN A 292 17.97 21.11 -48.89
N ILE A 293 17.68 20.00 -49.57
CA ILE A 293 17.65 19.96 -51.05
C ILE A 293 16.59 20.94 -51.61
N LEU A 294 15.43 21.05 -50.95
CA LEU A 294 14.39 21.99 -51.35
C LEU A 294 14.80 23.45 -51.13
N VAL A 295 15.48 23.75 -50.01
CA VAL A 295 16.04 25.09 -49.73
C VAL A 295 17.03 25.48 -50.83
N ASP A 296 17.99 24.61 -51.13
CA ASP A 296 18.99 24.86 -52.18
C ASP A 296 18.33 25.08 -53.55
N SER A 297 17.24 24.36 -53.83
CA SER A 297 16.47 24.50 -55.08
C SER A 297 15.73 25.84 -55.16
N VAL A 298 15.06 26.25 -54.07
CA VAL A 298 14.38 27.55 -53.95
C VAL A 298 15.37 28.69 -54.11
N ASP A 299 16.53 28.61 -53.46
CA ASP A 299 17.58 29.62 -53.56
C ASP A 299 18.09 29.77 -55.01
N ASN A 300 18.31 28.65 -55.70
CA ASN A 300 18.71 28.67 -57.11
C ASN A 300 17.64 29.33 -58.01
N ARG A 301 16.36 28.99 -57.82
CA ARG A 301 15.24 29.61 -58.56
C ARG A 301 15.14 31.10 -58.26
N SER A 302 15.30 31.51 -57.01
CA SER A 302 15.31 32.91 -56.59
C SER A 302 16.40 33.72 -57.29
N ILE A 303 17.61 33.17 -57.41
CA ILE A 303 18.71 33.77 -58.19
C ILE A 303 18.32 33.91 -59.67
N ASN A 304 17.75 32.87 -60.28
CA ASN A 304 17.32 32.90 -61.68
C ASN A 304 16.22 33.95 -61.92
N TYR A 305 15.23 34.05 -61.03
CA TYR A 305 14.17 35.05 -61.11
C TYR A 305 14.70 36.47 -60.96
N LYS A 306 15.69 36.70 -60.10
CA LYS A 306 16.36 37.99 -59.97
C LYS A 306 17.10 38.38 -61.25
N ASN A 307 17.78 37.44 -61.89
CA ASN A 307 18.46 37.67 -63.17
C ASN A 307 17.46 38.02 -64.28
N ILE A 308 16.38 37.24 -64.42
CA ILE A 308 15.34 37.50 -65.43
C ILE A 308 14.63 38.84 -65.16
N SER A 309 14.36 39.17 -63.88
CA SER A 309 13.77 40.46 -63.53
C SER A 309 14.67 41.63 -63.94
N ASN A 310 15.99 41.50 -63.79
CA ASN A 310 16.96 42.50 -64.24
C ASN A 310 16.99 42.61 -65.77
N ASP A 311 16.95 41.48 -66.49
CA ASP A 311 16.89 41.47 -67.96
C ASP A 311 15.59 42.12 -68.49
N LEU A 312 14.46 41.85 -67.84
CA LEU A 312 13.17 42.49 -68.17
C LEU A 312 13.19 43.99 -67.90
N GLU A 313 13.86 44.44 -66.83
CA GLU A 313 14.03 45.87 -66.55
C GLU A 313 14.85 46.56 -67.64
N GLN A 314 15.93 45.92 -68.10
CA GLN A 314 16.72 46.41 -69.24
C GLN A 314 15.91 46.44 -70.54
N LEU A 315 15.14 45.40 -70.84
CA LEU A 315 14.25 45.35 -72.01
C LEU A 315 13.18 46.45 -71.96
N ASN A 316 12.63 46.72 -70.77
CA ASN A 316 11.65 47.78 -70.58
C ASN A 316 12.25 49.16 -70.88
N LEU A 317 13.46 49.44 -70.36
CA LEU A 317 14.20 50.68 -70.63
C LEU A 317 14.53 50.85 -72.13
N LEU A 318 14.92 49.76 -72.81
CA LEU A 318 15.20 49.78 -74.25
C LEU A 318 13.93 50.01 -75.08
N SER A 319 12.82 49.36 -74.73
CA SER A 319 11.53 49.53 -75.41
C SER A 319 10.98 50.95 -75.23
N GLU A 320 11.08 51.53 -74.03
CA GLU A 320 10.67 52.91 -73.76
C GLU A 320 11.50 53.91 -74.57
N LYS A 321 12.82 53.68 -74.69
CA LYS A 321 13.69 54.51 -75.53
C LYS A 321 13.39 54.37 -77.03
N ALA A 322 12.99 53.19 -77.48
CA ALA A 322 12.62 52.95 -78.88
C ALA A 322 11.25 53.54 -79.24
N LYS A 323 10.30 53.60 -78.29
CA LYS A 323 8.99 54.24 -78.46
C LYS A 323 9.07 55.77 -78.59
N ASN A 324 10.11 56.37 -78.00
CA ASN A 324 10.32 57.82 -77.94
C ASN A 324 11.22 58.38 -79.07
N ASN A 325 11.74 57.53 -79.96
CA ASN A 325 12.51 57.92 -81.16
C ASN A 325 11.68 57.64 -82.42
#